data_AF-A0A448X3K7-F1
#
_entry.id   AF-A0A448X3K7-F1
#
_cell.length_a   1.000
_cell.length_b   1.000
_cell.length_c   1.000
_cell.angle_alpha   90.00
_cell.angle_beta   90.00
_cell.angle_gamma   90.00
#
_symmetry.space_group_name_H-M   'P 1'
#
loop_
_entity.id
_entity.type
_entity.pdbx_description
1 polymer ?
#
loop_
_entity_poly.entity_id
_entity_poly.type
_entity_poly.pdbx_seq_one_letter_code
_entity_poly.pdbx_strand_id
1 'polypeptide(L)'
;MDNSKATEVEGLTDKYETLEQLSLIDLAENRLVGGLDSLLNCPKLEQINLSGNKIKSIEALTPLSKLLNLRTLDLSNCEIPESEIYRQDVFALIPHLKYLDGFDE
;
A
#
# COMPACT_ATOMS: atom_id res chain seq x y z
N MET A 1 15.08 -23.17 6.61
CA MET A 1 15.21 -22.49 5.31
C MET A 1 13.81 -22.36 4.76
N ASP A 2 13.06 -21.36 5.20
CA ASP A 2 11.83 -20.92 4.52
C ASP A 2 11.89 -19.40 4.49
N ASN A 3 12.66 -18.89 3.52
CA ASN A 3 12.76 -17.46 3.22
C ASN A 3 11.73 -17.12 2.13
N SER A 4 10.49 -17.57 2.31
CA SER A 4 9.37 -17.21 1.43
C SER A 4 8.94 -15.80 1.77
N LYS A 5 9.68 -14.80 1.26
CA LYS A 5 9.18 -13.42 1.23
C LYS A 5 7.99 -13.36 0.28
N ALA A 6 6.87 -12.82 0.75
CA ALA A 6 5.64 -12.69 -0.02
C ALA A 6 5.81 -11.73 -1.20
N THR A 7 5.26 -12.11 -2.36
CA THR A 7 5.22 -11.30 -3.59
C THR A 7 3.89 -10.58 -3.79
N GLU A 8 2.85 -11.03 -3.08
CA GLU A 8 1.50 -10.46 -3.03
C GLU A 8 0.96 -10.57 -1.60
N VAL A 9 -0.11 -9.82 -1.29
CA VAL A 9 -0.74 -9.86 0.03
C VAL A 9 -1.64 -11.10 0.12
N GLU A 10 -1.09 -12.19 0.65
CA GLU A 10 -1.85 -13.43 0.85
C GLU A 10 -2.50 -13.48 2.24
N GLY A 11 -3.63 -14.18 2.33
CA GLY A 11 -4.29 -14.43 3.63
C GLY A 11 -5.19 -13.32 4.14
N LEU A 12 -5.45 -12.26 3.38
CA LEU A 12 -6.56 -11.32 3.62
C LEU A 12 -7.77 -11.61 2.70
N THR A 13 -7.87 -12.83 2.17
CA THR A 13 -8.94 -13.26 1.26
C THR A 13 -10.25 -13.54 2.03
N ASP A 14 -11.34 -13.83 1.30
CA ASP A 14 -12.75 -14.02 1.70
C ASP A 14 -13.02 -14.78 3.02
N LYS A 15 -12.03 -15.48 3.56
CA LYS A 15 -12.10 -16.21 4.84
C LYS A 15 -12.00 -15.30 6.07
N TYR A 16 -11.54 -14.06 5.91
CA TYR A 16 -11.56 -13.03 6.93
C TYR A 16 -12.66 -12.04 6.56
N GLU A 17 -13.89 -12.34 6.97
CA GLU A 17 -15.03 -11.43 6.87
C GLU A 17 -14.64 -10.10 7.51
N THR A 18 -14.26 -9.12 6.69
CA THR A 18 -14.03 -7.71 7.03
C THR A 18 -13.26 -7.47 8.34
N LEU A 19 -11.96 -7.17 8.26
CA LEU A 19 -11.19 -6.70 9.41
C LEU A 19 -11.56 -5.24 9.74
N GLU A 20 -12.77 -5.04 10.27
CA GLU A 20 -13.37 -3.72 10.50
C GLU A 20 -12.66 -2.87 11.55
N GLN A 21 -11.63 -3.38 12.23
CA GLN A 21 -10.88 -2.64 13.25
C GLN A 21 -9.43 -2.41 12.85
N LEU A 22 -8.99 -2.98 11.73
CA LEU A 22 -7.61 -2.82 11.28
C LEU A 22 -7.45 -1.43 10.65
N SER A 23 -6.73 -0.55 11.35
CA SER A 23 -6.43 0.81 10.91
C SER A 23 -4.99 0.97 10.40
N LEU A 24 -4.09 0.05 10.75
CA LEU A 24 -2.69 0.07 10.33
C LEU A 24 -2.29 -1.31 9.85
N ILE A 25 -1.59 -1.36 8.72
CA ILE A 25 -0.89 -2.56 8.26
C ILE A 25 0.56 -2.25 7.94
N ASP A 26 1.46 -3.10 8.43
CA ASP A 26 2.88 -3.03 8.13
C ASP A 26 3.29 -4.24 7.29
N LEU A 27 3.68 -3.96 6.05
CA LEU A 27 4.15 -4.93 5.06
C LEU A 27 5.57 -4.59 4.59
N ALA A 28 6.32 -3.82 5.37
CA ALA A 28 7.67 -3.41 5.03
C ALA A 28 8.63 -4.60 4.82
N GLU A 29 9.68 -4.38 4.04
CA GLU A 29 10.80 -5.31 3.84
C GLU A 29 10.42 -6.68 3.22
N ASN A 30 9.29 -6.72 2.50
CA ASN A 30 8.83 -7.88 1.73
C ASN A 30 9.29 -7.83 0.27
N ARG A 31 8.69 -8.64 -0.62
CA ARG A 31 8.98 -8.65 -2.07
C ARG A 31 7.73 -8.32 -2.89
N LEU A 32 6.81 -7.53 -2.32
CA LEU A 32 5.56 -7.18 -2.98
C LEU A 32 5.86 -6.41 -4.26
N VAL A 33 5.26 -6.86 -5.37
CA VAL A 33 5.31 -6.15 -6.66
C VAL A 33 3.98 -5.47 -7.00
N GLY A 34 2.93 -5.80 -6.24
CA GLY A 34 1.54 -5.41 -6.45
C GLY A 34 0.61 -6.31 -5.63
N GLY A 35 -0.56 -6.65 -6.18
CA GLY A 35 -1.52 -7.56 -5.52
C GLY A 35 -2.13 -6.95 -4.26
N LEU A 36 -2.38 -5.64 -4.28
CA LEU A 36 -2.90 -4.88 -3.14
C LEU A 36 -4.42 -4.96 -3.00
N ASP A 37 -5.12 -5.64 -3.92
CA ASP A 37 -6.58 -5.80 -3.91
C ASP A 37 -7.09 -6.49 -2.64
N SER A 38 -6.31 -7.37 -2.02
CA SER A 38 -6.71 -8.02 -0.77
C SER A 38 -6.82 -7.05 0.42
N LEU A 39 -6.19 -5.87 0.33
CA LEU A 39 -6.34 -4.82 1.35
C LEU A 39 -7.73 -4.19 1.34
N LEU A 40 -8.50 -4.33 0.26
CA LEU A 40 -9.88 -3.85 0.16
C LEU A 40 -10.82 -4.51 1.18
N ASN A 41 -10.45 -5.67 1.71
CA ASN A 41 -11.18 -6.35 2.77
C ASN A 41 -11.01 -5.70 4.15
N CYS A 42 -10.19 -4.64 4.24
CA CYS A 42 -9.96 -3.87 5.46
C CYS A 42 -10.38 -2.40 5.25
N PRO A 43 -11.69 -2.10 5.18
CA PRO A 43 -12.20 -0.78 4.76
C PRO A 43 -11.88 0.37 5.73
N LYS A 44 -11.42 0.07 6.95
CA LYS A 44 -10.99 1.06 7.95
C LYS A 44 -9.49 1.30 7.98
N LEU A 45 -8.73 0.77 7.02
CA LEU A 45 -7.29 1.05 6.94
C LEU A 45 -7.06 2.57 6.75
N GLU A 46 -6.24 3.11 7.64
CA GLU A 46 -5.81 4.50 7.64
C GLU A 46 -4.32 4.64 7.31
N GLN A 47 -3.52 3.61 7.61
CA GLN A 47 -2.06 3.64 7.45
C GLN A 47 -1.56 2.33 6.83
N ILE A 48 -0.75 2.45 5.78
CA ILE A 48 -0.13 1.30 5.11
C ILE A 48 1.36 1.58 4.96
N ASN A 49 2.19 0.70 5.51
CA ASN A 49 3.63 0.70 5.27
C ASN A 49 3.99 -0.36 4.23
N LEU A 50 4.41 0.06 3.03
CA LEU A 50 4.91 -0.78 1.94
C LEU A 50 6.41 -0.57 1.71
N SER A 51 7.13 0.08 2.63
CA SER A 51 8.55 0.40 2.43
C SER A 51 9.42 -0.84 2.18
N GLY A 52 10.47 -0.69 1.36
CA GLY A 52 11.41 -1.78 1.07
C GLY A 52 10.85 -2.92 0.21
N ASN A 53 9.70 -2.73 -0.43
CA ASN A 53 9.12 -3.69 -1.38
C ASN A 53 9.65 -3.52 -2.81
N LYS A 54 9.12 -4.31 -3.76
CA LYS A 54 9.54 -4.38 -5.17
C LYS A 54 8.49 -3.78 -6.10
N ILE A 55 7.71 -2.83 -5.60
CA ILE A 55 6.71 -2.09 -6.38
C ILE A 55 7.46 -1.16 -7.33
N LYS A 56 7.15 -1.26 -8.63
CA LYS A 56 7.85 -0.54 -9.71
C LYS A 56 7.00 0.52 -10.40
N SER A 57 5.70 0.50 -10.18
CA SER A 57 4.75 1.34 -10.91
C SER A 57 3.66 1.83 -9.96
N ILE A 58 3.27 3.09 -10.17
CA ILE A 58 2.14 3.73 -9.49
C ILE A 58 0.83 3.00 -9.81
N GLU A 59 0.72 2.36 -10.99
CA GLU A 59 -0.46 1.57 -11.37
C GLU A 59 -0.74 0.42 -10.39
N ALA A 60 0.30 -0.15 -9.76
CA ALA A 60 0.16 -1.19 -8.74
C ALA A 60 -0.59 -0.70 -7.48
N LEU A 61 -0.65 0.62 -7.26
CA LEU A 61 -1.33 1.26 -6.15
C LEU A 61 -2.81 1.54 -6.43
N THR A 62 -3.28 1.30 -7.67
CA THR A 62 -4.68 1.55 -8.07
C THR A 62 -5.72 0.99 -7.09
N PRO A 63 -5.57 -0.22 -6.52
CA PRO A 63 -6.52 -0.73 -5.54
C PRO A 63 -6.66 0.19 -4.31
N LEU A 64 -5.56 0.82 -3.85
CA LEU A 64 -5.56 1.67 -2.66
C LEU A 64 -6.46 2.91 -2.79
N SER A 65 -6.72 3.37 -4.02
CA SER A 65 -7.66 4.48 -4.29
C SER A 65 -9.09 4.21 -3.78
N LYS A 66 -9.45 2.95 -3.54
CA LYS A 66 -10.75 2.55 -3.00
C LYS A 66 -10.81 2.55 -1.47
N LEU A 67 -9.66 2.64 -0.79
CA LEU A 67 -9.57 2.68 0.67
C LEU A 67 -9.81 4.10 1.19
N LEU A 68 -11.07 4.55 1.20
CA LEU A 68 -11.44 5.95 1.49
C LEU A 68 -10.95 6.51 2.84
N ASN A 69 -10.60 5.64 3.79
CA ASN A 69 -10.05 6.01 5.09
C ASN A 69 -8.52 6.12 5.10
N LEU A 70 -7.83 5.72 4.04
CA LEU A 70 -6.38 5.76 3.93
C LEU A 70 -5.89 7.21 4.03
N ARG A 71 -4.94 7.47 4.93
CA ARG A 71 -4.33 8.79 5.17
C ARG A 71 -2.82 8.75 5.04
N THR A 72 -2.19 7.64 5.36
CA THR A 72 -0.73 7.52 5.34
C THR A 72 -0.30 6.32 4.52
N LEU A 73 0.59 6.55 3.57
CA LEU A 73 1.20 5.52 2.73
C LEU A 73 2.70 5.73 2.73
N ASP A 74 3.45 4.68 3.05
CA ASP A 74 4.90 4.68 2.96
C ASP A 74 5.35 3.72 1.86
N LEU A 75 6.00 4.26 0.83
CA LEU A 75 6.57 3.57 -0.33
C LEU A 75 8.09 3.76 -0.37
N SER A 76 8.70 4.31 0.69
CA SER A 76 10.15 4.51 0.79
C SER A 76 10.91 3.22 0.47
N ASN A 77 12.02 3.32 -0.25
CA ASN A 77 12.82 2.16 -0.68
C ASN A 77 12.07 1.14 -1.56
N CYS A 78 10.96 1.50 -2.19
CA CYS A 78 10.41 0.75 -3.32
C CYS A 78 11.22 0.98 -4.60
N GLU A 79 10.87 0.30 -5.69
CA GLU A 79 11.53 0.42 -6.99
C GLU A 79 10.74 1.32 -7.96
N ILE A 80 9.90 2.21 -7.41
CA ILE A 80 9.19 3.23 -8.20
C ILE A 80 10.22 4.27 -8.64
N PRO A 81 10.32 4.61 -9.93
CA PRO A 81 11.24 5.65 -10.38
C PRO A 81 10.95 6.97 -9.65
N GLU A 82 11.91 7.42 -8.82
CA GLU A 82 11.87 8.74 -8.22
C GLU A 82 11.88 9.78 -9.36
N SER A 83 10.73 10.40 -9.56
CA SER A 83 10.57 11.51 -10.49
C SER A 83 9.86 12.64 -9.75
N GLU A 84 10.05 13.87 -10.24
CA GLU A 84 9.40 15.05 -9.67
C GLU A 84 7.86 14.93 -9.65
N ILE A 85 7.32 14.05 -10.51
CA ILE A 85 5.88 13.80 -10.68
C ILE A 85 5.41 12.62 -9.82
N TYR A 86 6.29 11.75 -9.32
CA TYR A 86 5.91 10.55 -8.55
C TYR A 86 4.92 10.87 -7.43
N ARG A 87 5.23 11.87 -6.59
CA ARG A 87 4.34 12.26 -5.49
C ARG A 87 3.03 12.83 -6.01
N GLN A 88 3.07 13.67 -7.03
CA GLN A 88 1.88 14.27 -7.64
C GLN A 88 0.96 13.19 -8.22
N ASP A 89 1.52 12.19 -8.90
CA ASP A 89 0.78 11.07 -9.47
C ASP A 89 0.15 10.19 -8.39
N VAL A 90 0.86 9.95 -7.27
CA VAL A 90 0.30 9.19 -6.14
C VAL A 90 -0.84 9.95 -5.45
N PHE A 91 -0.68 11.25 -5.20
CA PHE A 91 -1.77 12.07 -4.65
C PHE A 91 -2.94 12.22 -5.63
N ALA A 92 -2.69 12.31 -6.93
CA ALA A 92 -3.73 12.30 -7.95
C ALA A 92 -4.49 10.96 -8.00
N LEU A 93 -3.79 9.84 -7.82
CA LEU A 93 -4.38 8.50 -7.77
C LEU A 93 -5.18 8.26 -6.47
N ILE A 94 -4.69 8.77 -5.34
CA ILE A 94 -5.27 8.58 -4.01
C ILE A 94 -5.55 9.97 -3.39
N PRO A 95 -6.58 10.70 -3.85
CA PRO A 95 -6.80 12.11 -3.52
C PRO A 95 -7.22 12.39 -2.06
N HIS A 96 -7.38 11.35 -1.25
CA HIS A 96 -7.69 11.44 0.18
C HIS A 96 -6.49 11.10 1.07
N LEU A 97 -5.35 10.76 0.46
CA LEU A 97 -4.09 10.55 1.15
C LEU A 97 -3.59 11.89 1.73
N LYS A 98 -3.10 11.87 2.97
CA LYS A 98 -2.56 13.06 3.63
C LYS A 98 -1.05 13.04 3.70
N TYR A 99 -0.46 11.85 3.84
CA TYR A 99 0.97 11.67 4.03
C TYR A 99 1.49 10.58 3.10
N LEU A 100 2.52 10.91 2.34
CA LEU A 100 3.28 10.02 1.48
C LEU A 100 4.75 10.07 1.90
N ASP A 101 5.34 8.92 2.19
CA ASP A 101 6.76 8.78 2.56
C ASP A 101 7.18 9.69 3.74
N GLY A 102 6.22 9.93 4.67
CA GLY A 102 6.40 10.79 5.84
C GLY A 102 6.19 12.30 5.60
N PHE A 103 5.82 12.71 4.39
CA PHE A 103 5.58 14.10 4.03
C PHE A 103 4.11 14.33 3.65
N ASP A 104 3.59 15.51 3.95
CA ASP A 104 2.27 15.95 3.49
C ASP A 104 2.24 16.32 2.01
N GLU A 105 1.03 16.51 1.46
CA GLU A 105 0.79 16.91 0.06
C GLU A 105 1.44 18.24 -0.33
#